data_AF-A0A6V8KVW9-F1
#
_entry.id   AF-A0A6V8KVW9-F1
#
_cell.length_a   1.000
_cell.length_b   1.000
_cell.length_c   1.000
_cell.angle_alpha   90.00
_cell.angle_beta   90.00
_cell.angle_gamma   90.00
#
_symmetry.space_group_name_H-M   'P 1'
#
loop_
_entity.id
_entity.type
_entity.pdbx_description
1 polymer ?
#
loop_
_entity_poly.entity_id
_entity_poly.type
_entity_poly.pdbx_seq_one_letter_code
_entity_poly.pdbx_strand_id
1 'polypeptide(L)'
;MVVLATAFDLSGAAKYRDGAIQGIDYILGRNALNQSYVTGWGEKSSQNQHSRIFANQADASLPHPPAGSIAGGANAGLDDPYAKQLLDGCQPMFCYVDHIESYATNEVAINWNSALAWVSSFLADQGASGPAPATRCRVGYVVHGTWTGGFTAQVTVTNTGTAAIDGWSLRWAFLGGQKVTQSWLADTTQSGATVTAKNQSHNRRIEPGASKTFGFNATTNGPNPSPGLFTVNGATCT
;
A
#
# COMPACT_ATOMS: atom_id res chain seq x y z
N MET A 1 4.71 11.46 2.73
CA MET A 1 5.26 10.45 3.68
C MET A 1 6.03 11.10 4.81
N VAL A 2 6.99 11.99 4.54
CA VAL A 2 7.71 12.78 5.57
C VAL A 2 6.77 13.37 6.62
N VAL A 3 5.72 14.09 6.19
CA VAL A 3 4.73 14.69 7.11
C VAL A 3 4.04 13.65 8.01
N LEU A 4 3.73 12.46 7.48
CA LEU A 4 3.09 11.40 8.27
C LEU A 4 4.08 10.81 9.28
N ALA A 5 5.31 10.54 8.87
CA ALA A 5 6.35 10.08 9.77
C ALA A 5 6.63 11.11 10.90
N THR A 6 6.78 12.39 10.56
CA THR A 6 6.91 13.46 11.58
C THR A 6 5.69 13.53 12.50
N ALA A 7 4.48 13.37 11.97
CA ALA A 7 3.27 13.32 12.79
C ALA A 7 3.29 12.12 13.76
N PHE A 8 3.87 10.99 13.37
CA PHE A 8 4.11 9.87 14.28
C PHE A 8 5.12 10.23 15.37
N ASP A 9 6.28 10.79 15.01
CA ASP A 9 7.32 11.16 15.98
C ASP A 9 6.80 12.13 17.06
N LEU A 10 5.92 13.06 16.66
CA LEU A 10 5.33 14.04 17.57
C LEU A 10 4.18 13.49 18.43
N SER A 11 3.41 12.53 17.92
CA SER A 11 2.16 12.10 18.58
C SER A 11 2.17 10.69 19.14
N GLY A 12 3.11 9.85 18.70
CA GLY A 12 3.11 8.40 18.94
C GLY A 12 1.94 7.64 18.29
N ALA A 13 1.08 8.31 17.51
CA ALA A 13 -0.13 7.68 16.98
C ALA A 13 0.18 6.78 15.77
N ALA A 14 0.09 5.47 15.96
CA ALA A 14 0.45 4.44 14.97
C ALA A 14 -0.16 4.66 13.58
N LYS A 15 -1.37 5.24 13.49
CA LYS A 15 -2.02 5.56 12.20
C LYS A 15 -1.13 6.37 11.24
N TYR A 16 -0.26 7.23 11.76
CA TYR A 16 0.64 8.05 10.95
C TYR A 16 1.86 7.27 10.46
N ARG A 17 2.47 6.46 11.33
CA ARG A 17 3.52 5.51 10.96
C ARG A 17 3.01 4.54 9.89
N ASP A 18 1.85 3.95 10.11
CA ASP A 18 1.25 2.98 9.18
C ASP A 18 0.96 3.63 7.82
N GLY A 19 0.53 4.90 7.80
CA GLY A 19 0.38 5.65 6.55
C GLY A 19 1.69 5.94 5.83
N ALA A 20 2.77 6.24 6.57
CA ALA A 20 4.10 6.40 6.00
C ALA A 20 4.64 5.09 5.40
N ILE A 21 4.47 3.97 6.12
CA ILE A 21 4.83 2.62 5.66
C ILE A 21 4.05 2.26 4.40
N GLN A 22 2.72 2.45 4.38
CA GLN A 22 1.91 2.15 3.19
C GLN A 22 2.32 2.98 1.97
N GLY A 23 2.73 4.23 2.18
CA GLY A 23 3.25 5.06 1.09
C GLY A 23 4.55 4.51 0.51
N ILE A 24 5.48 4.06 1.36
CA ILE A 24 6.73 3.46 0.88
C ILE A 24 6.50 2.07 0.27
N ASP A 25 5.63 1.25 0.85
CA ASP A 25 5.20 -0.02 0.24
C ASP A 25 4.74 0.21 -1.21
N TYR A 26 3.93 1.25 -1.46
CA TYR A 26 3.50 1.62 -2.81
C TYR A 26 4.68 1.98 -3.72
N ILE A 27 5.63 2.80 -3.25
CA ILE A 27 6.82 3.20 -4.01
C ILE A 27 7.74 2.01 -4.33
N LEU A 28 7.85 1.06 -3.40
CA LEU A 28 8.74 -0.10 -3.52
C LEU A 28 8.10 -1.31 -4.21
N GLY A 29 6.88 -1.16 -4.74
CA GLY A 29 6.28 -2.17 -5.63
C GLY A 29 4.93 -2.73 -5.19
N ARG A 30 4.38 -2.35 -4.03
CA ARG A 30 2.99 -2.68 -3.64
C ARG A 30 1.99 -1.74 -4.33
N ASN A 31 2.02 -1.76 -5.65
CA ASN A 31 1.17 -0.98 -6.51
C ASN A 31 0.59 -1.85 -7.63
N ALA A 32 -0.31 -1.28 -8.42
CA ALA A 32 -1.05 -2.03 -9.44
C ALA A 32 -0.17 -2.65 -10.55
N LEU A 33 1.09 -2.20 -10.67
CA LEU A 33 2.05 -2.62 -11.69
C LEU A 33 3.09 -3.63 -11.15
N ASN A 34 3.05 -3.95 -9.85
CA ASN A 34 4.10 -4.66 -9.14
C ASN A 34 5.51 -4.08 -9.45
N GLN A 35 5.61 -2.75 -9.53
CA GLN A 35 6.79 -2.02 -10.02
C GLN A 35 7.42 -1.20 -8.89
N SER A 36 8.67 -1.45 -8.54
CA SER A 36 9.42 -0.50 -7.72
C SER A 36 9.83 0.71 -8.56
N TYR A 37 9.48 1.90 -8.08
CA TYR A 37 9.94 3.15 -8.69
C TYR A 37 11.39 3.48 -8.31
N VAL A 38 12.00 2.70 -7.40
CA VAL A 38 13.37 2.89 -6.94
C VAL A 38 14.31 1.90 -7.63
N THR A 39 15.26 2.42 -8.41
CA THR A 39 16.21 1.60 -9.16
C THR A 39 17.03 0.70 -8.23
N GLY A 40 17.15 -0.58 -8.59
CA GLY A 40 17.91 -1.57 -7.84
C GLY A 40 17.22 -2.10 -6.57
N TRP A 41 15.97 -1.70 -6.31
CA TRP A 41 15.20 -2.22 -5.17
C TRP A 41 14.02 -3.08 -5.62
N GLY A 42 14.02 -4.36 -5.21
CA GLY A 42 13.01 -5.34 -5.60
C GLY A 42 13.29 -6.02 -6.94
N GLU A 43 12.54 -7.08 -7.23
CA GLU A 43 12.73 -7.94 -8.42
C GLU A 43 12.42 -7.21 -9.74
N LYS A 44 11.47 -6.26 -9.71
CA LYS A 44 11.09 -5.41 -10.84
C LYS A 44 11.22 -3.95 -10.42
N SER A 45 12.27 -3.28 -10.86
CA SER A 45 12.57 -1.88 -10.55
C SER A 45 12.87 -1.07 -11.79
N SER A 46 12.73 0.25 -11.68
CA SER A 46 12.91 1.19 -12.80
C SER A 46 14.39 1.29 -13.19
N GLN A 47 14.69 1.35 -14.48
CA GLN A 47 16.06 1.25 -15.02
C GLN A 47 16.42 2.38 -16.01
N ASN A 48 15.44 3.16 -16.47
CA ASN A 48 15.62 4.09 -17.59
C ASN A 48 15.02 5.48 -17.30
N GLN A 49 15.20 5.98 -16.08
CA GLN A 49 14.70 7.30 -15.67
C GLN A 49 15.16 8.40 -16.63
N HIS A 50 14.26 9.34 -16.95
CA HIS A 50 14.53 10.50 -17.78
C HIS A 50 15.64 11.35 -17.14
N SER A 51 16.85 11.25 -17.68
CA SER A 51 18.00 12.00 -17.22
C SER A 51 19.05 12.03 -18.30
N ARG A 52 19.64 13.20 -18.55
CA ARG A 52 20.76 13.35 -19.48
C ARG A 52 22.04 12.70 -18.95
N ILE A 53 22.16 12.53 -17.63
CA ILE A 53 23.34 11.95 -16.98
C ILE A 53 23.23 10.43 -16.94
N PHE A 54 22.01 9.90 -16.82
CA PHE A 54 21.73 8.48 -16.66
C PHE A 54 21.03 7.88 -17.89
N ALA A 55 21.47 8.27 -19.09
CA ALA A 55 20.76 8.01 -20.34
C ALA A 55 21.21 6.74 -21.07
N ASN A 56 21.60 5.66 -20.38
CA ASN A 56 22.14 4.45 -21.02
C ASN A 56 21.25 3.90 -22.15
N GLN A 57 19.92 3.97 -21.98
CA GLN A 57 18.96 3.53 -23.00
C GLN A 57 19.07 4.31 -24.33
N ALA A 58 19.44 5.59 -24.27
CA ALA A 58 19.63 6.44 -25.45
C ALA A 58 21.09 6.43 -25.95
N ASP A 59 22.06 6.34 -25.02
CA ASP A 59 23.48 6.28 -25.31
C ASP A 59 24.16 5.28 -24.36
N ALA A 60 24.58 4.13 -24.89
CA ALA A 60 25.18 3.04 -24.12
C ALA A 60 26.50 3.42 -23.43
N SER A 61 27.13 4.55 -23.76
CA SER A 61 28.31 5.07 -23.07
C SER A 61 28.00 5.76 -21.74
N LEU A 62 26.74 6.14 -21.52
CA LEU A 62 26.27 6.76 -20.28
C LEU A 62 25.79 5.70 -19.28
N PRO A 63 25.86 5.96 -17.96
CA PRO A 63 25.42 5.01 -16.95
C PRO A 63 23.88 4.86 -16.91
N HIS A 64 23.40 3.75 -16.35
CA HIS A 64 22.03 3.65 -15.87
C HIS A 64 21.83 4.53 -14.62
N PRO A 65 20.58 4.83 -14.24
CA PRO A 65 20.31 5.49 -12.97
C PRO A 65 20.93 4.68 -11.82
N PRO A 66 21.55 5.36 -10.83
CA PRO A 66 22.19 4.67 -9.72
C PRO A 66 21.14 3.98 -8.86
N ALA A 67 21.53 2.87 -8.21
CA ALA A 67 20.67 2.21 -7.23
C ALA A 67 20.23 3.20 -6.13
N GLY A 68 18.94 3.21 -5.80
CA GLY A 68 18.33 4.15 -4.87
C GLY A 68 17.77 5.44 -5.52
N SER A 69 18.00 5.68 -6.81
CA SER A 69 17.30 6.74 -7.55
C SER A 69 15.81 6.43 -7.68
N ILE A 70 14.95 7.46 -7.52
CA ILE A 70 13.49 7.29 -7.57
C ILE A 70 12.90 7.95 -8.82
N ALA A 71 12.10 7.20 -9.56
CA ALA A 71 11.32 7.67 -10.70
C ALA A 71 10.10 8.47 -10.22
N GLY A 72 9.56 9.32 -11.09
CA GLY A 72 8.33 10.07 -10.81
C GLY A 72 7.14 9.17 -10.40
N GLY A 73 7.03 8.01 -11.04
CA GLY A 73 6.00 7.01 -10.77
C GLY A 73 4.72 7.23 -11.56
N ALA A 74 3.63 6.57 -11.16
CA ALA A 74 2.39 6.61 -11.92
C ALA A 74 1.79 8.03 -11.97
N ASN A 75 1.56 8.54 -13.18
CA ASN A 75 1.03 9.87 -13.44
C ASN A 75 0.07 9.85 -14.63
N ALA A 76 -1.21 10.09 -14.36
CA ALA A 76 -2.27 10.14 -15.38
C ALA A 76 -2.30 11.45 -16.20
N GLY A 77 -1.49 12.45 -15.84
CA GLY A 77 -1.37 13.71 -16.59
C GLY A 77 -0.75 13.51 -17.97
N LEU A 78 0.21 12.58 -18.09
CA LEU A 78 0.87 12.20 -19.34
C LEU A 78 1.33 13.43 -20.16
N ASP A 79 1.97 14.39 -19.50
CA ASP A 79 2.42 15.67 -20.08
C ASP A 79 3.60 15.52 -21.08
N ASP A 80 4.03 14.28 -21.34
CA ASP A 80 5.04 13.94 -22.33
C ASP A 80 4.45 13.15 -23.51
N PRO A 81 4.87 13.42 -24.77
CA PRO A 81 4.32 12.75 -25.94
C PRO A 81 4.48 11.23 -25.93
N TYR A 82 5.57 10.72 -25.35
CA TYR A 82 5.89 9.29 -25.36
C TYR A 82 4.94 8.51 -24.44
N ALA A 83 4.81 8.96 -23.19
CA ALA A 83 3.88 8.42 -22.21
C ALA A 83 2.44 8.58 -22.69
N LYS A 84 2.08 9.74 -23.26
CA LYS A 84 0.74 9.94 -23.81
C LYS A 84 0.41 8.94 -24.91
N GLN A 85 1.35 8.69 -25.83
CA GLN A 85 1.14 7.73 -26.91
C GLN A 85 0.89 6.31 -26.38
N LEU A 86 1.58 5.91 -25.32
CA LEU A 86 1.51 4.54 -24.79
C LEU A 86 0.40 4.33 -23.75
N LEU A 87 0.06 5.36 -23.00
CA LEU A 87 -0.73 5.26 -21.79
C LEU A 87 -2.06 6.03 -21.86
N ASP A 88 -2.44 6.60 -23.01
CA ASP A 88 -3.72 7.31 -23.12
C ASP A 88 -4.90 6.43 -22.65
N GLY A 89 -5.71 6.96 -21.73
CA GLY A 89 -6.82 6.22 -21.11
C GLY A 89 -6.42 5.21 -20.02
N CYS A 90 -5.15 5.16 -19.59
CA CYS A 90 -4.71 4.34 -18.47
C CYS A 90 -5.49 4.69 -17.19
N GLN A 91 -5.78 3.67 -16.37
CA GLN A 91 -6.26 3.91 -15.02
C GLN A 91 -5.12 4.50 -14.18
N PRO A 92 -5.35 5.46 -13.26
CA PRO A 92 -4.29 6.27 -12.68
C PRO A 92 -3.08 5.51 -12.12
N MET A 93 -3.29 4.39 -11.42
CA MET A 93 -2.20 3.59 -10.85
C MET A 93 -1.44 2.72 -11.88
N PHE A 94 -1.93 2.62 -13.12
CA PHE A 94 -1.31 1.91 -14.24
C PHE A 94 -0.58 2.86 -15.20
N CYS A 95 -0.64 4.17 -14.98
CA CYS A 95 -0.06 5.20 -15.84
C CYS A 95 1.45 5.40 -15.61
N TYR A 96 2.26 4.38 -15.88
CA TYR A 96 3.72 4.45 -15.74
C TYR A 96 4.43 3.65 -16.82
N VAL A 97 5.50 4.20 -17.37
CA VAL A 97 6.38 3.49 -18.31
C VAL A 97 7.84 3.78 -17.99
N ASP A 98 8.65 2.72 -17.90
CA ASP A 98 10.09 2.83 -17.63
C ASP A 98 10.87 3.05 -18.93
N HIS A 99 10.85 4.30 -19.41
CA HIS A 99 11.53 4.70 -20.64
C HIS A 99 12.12 6.11 -20.54
N ILE A 100 13.26 6.32 -21.18
CA ILE A 100 14.06 7.55 -21.15
C ILE A 100 13.28 8.75 -21.70
N GLU A 101 12.39 8.53 -22.66
CA GLU A 101 11.56 9.59 -23.25
C GLU A 101 10.35 9.98 -22.36
N SER A 102 10.04 9.22 -21.30
CA SER A 102 8.90 9.51 -20.43
C SER A 102 9.26 10.45 -19.28
N TYR A 103 9.38 11.74 -19.54
CA TYR A 103 9.62 12.72 -18.48
C TYR A 103 8.41 12.97 -17.57
N ALA A 104 7.18 12.61 -17.97
CA ALA A 104 6.00 12.79 -17.12
C ALA A 104 5.83 11.68 -16.07
N THR A 105 6.34 10.47 -16.33
CA THR A 105 6.22 9.32 -15.42
C THR A 105 7.55 8.82 -14.88
N ASN A 106 8.67 9.13 -15.55
CA ASN A 106 9.97 8.52 -15.28
C ASN A 106 11.10 9.53 -15.01
N GLU A 107 10.80 10.80 -14.74
CA GLU A 107 11.80 11.81 -14.32
C GLU A 107 12.56 11.38 -13.04
N VAL A 108 13.72 11.99 -12.78
CA VAL A 108 14.47 11.82 -11.53
C VAL A 108 14.96 13.17 -11.02
N ALA A 109 14.80 13.43 -9.71
CA ALA A 109 15.14 14.72 -9.13
C ALA A 109 15.66 14.62 -7.70
N ILE A 110 16.57 15.54 -7.33
CA ILE A 110 17.21 15.60 -6.00
C ILE A 110 16.18 15.72 -4.88
N ASN A 111 15.13 16.53 -5.06
CA ASN A 111 14.09 16.74 -4.06
C ASN A 111 13.25 15.47 -3.81
N TRP A 112 13.10 14.60 -4.80
CA TRP A 112 12.42 13.31 -4.62
C TRP A 112 13.30 12.34 -3.84
N ASN A 113 14.58 12.25 -4.22
CA ASN A 113 15.56 11.45 -3.51
C ASN A 113 15.83 11.93 -2.08
N SER A 114 15.78 13.24 -1.80
CA SER A 114 15.94 13.77 -0.44
C SER A 114 14.79 13.33 0.46
N ALA A 115 13.55 13.33 -0.05
CA ALA A 115 12.40 12.85 0.70
C ALA A 115 12.46 11.34 0.92
N LEU A 116 12.88 10.57 -0.09
CA LEU A 116 13.07 9.13 0.03
C LEU A 116 14.14 8.80 1.09
N ALA A 117 15.29 9.46 1.06
CA ALA A 117 16.37 9.23 2.01
C ALA A 117 15.91 9.46 3.46
N TRP A 118 15.21 10.56 3.71
CA TRP A 118 14.68 10.85 5.04
C TRP A 118 13.67 9.80 5.51
N VAL A 119 12.71 9.40 4.65
CA VAL A 119 11.69 8.41 5.02
C VAL A 119 12.32 7.02 5.22
N SER A 120 13.32 6.66 4.42
CA SER A 120 14.06 5.40 4.60
C SER A 120 14.76 5.34 5.96
N SER A 121 15.34 6.45 6.43
CA SER A 121 15.90 6.54 7.80
C SER A 121 14.82 6.33 8.85
N PHE A 122 13.69 7.04 8.74
CA PHE A 122 12.56 6.87 9.64
C PHE A 122 12.09 5.40 9.72
N LEU A 123 11.99 4.73 8.57
CA LEU A 123 11.58 3.32 8.49
C LEU A 123 12.62 2.37 9.09
N ALA A 124 13.90 2.64 8.92
CA ALA A 124 14.96 1.87 9.56
C ALA A 124 14.82 1.94 11.10
N ASP A 125 14.50 3.11 11.64
CA ASP A 125 14.25 3.29 13.07
C ASP A 125 13.00 2.55 13.55
N GLN A 126 11.97 2.40 12.70
CA GLN A 126 10.79 1.59 13.03
C GLN A 126 11.13 0.09 13.14
N GLY A 127 12.17 -0.38 12.46
CA GLY A 127 12.67 -1.76 12.55
C GLY A 127 13.63 -2.01 13.72
N ALA A 128 14.17 -0.96 14.34
CA ALA A 128 15.11 -1.05 15.45
C ALA A 128 14.43 -1.35 16.81
N SER A 129 13.10 -1.39 16.87
CA SER A 129 12.34 -1.78 18.07
C SER A 129 12.19 -3.29 18.20
N GLY A 130 13.30 -4.04 18.31
CA GLY A 130 13.29 -5.50 18.51
C GLY A 130 12.56 -6.29 17.41
N PRO A 131 12.50 -7.64 17.50
CA PRO A 131 11.64 -8.39 16.59
C PRO A 131 10.21 -7.84 16.69
N ALA A 132 9.59 -7.56 15.55
CA ALA A 132 8.18 -7.20 15.48
C ALA A 132 7.40 -8.09 16.47
N PRO A 133 6.52 -7.54 17.33
CA PRO A 133 5.76 -8.36 18.25
C PRO A 133 5.15 -9.50 17.44
N ALA A 134 5.47 -10.75 17.82
CA ALA A 134 5.03 -11.91 17.06
C ALA A 134 3.56 -11.73 16.71
N THR A 135 3.25 -11.79 15.42
CA THR A 135 1.93 -11.49 14.86
C THR A 135 0.85 -12.18 15.69
N ARG A 136 0.15 -11.43 16.55
CA ARG A 136 -0.80 -11.99 17.54
C ARG A 136 -2.22 -12.16 16.97
N CYS A 137 -2.34 -11.97 15.67
CA CYS A 137 -3.57 -12.18 14.96
C CYS A 137 -3.31 -12.79 13.58
N ARG A 138 -4.29 -13.57 13.14
CA ARG A 138 -4.44 -14.03 11.76
C ARG A 138 -5.77 -13.51 11.23
N VAL A 139 -5.80 -13.02 9.99
CA VAL A 139 -7.00 -12.54 9.33
C VAL A 139 -7.25 -13.36 8.07
N GLY A 140 -8.36 -14.08 8.05
CA GLY A 140 -8.90 -14.70 6.85
C GLY A 140 -9.81 -13.72 6.11
N TYR A 141 -9.63 -13.59 4.81
CA TYR A 141 -10.51 -12.81 3.93
C TYR A 141 -10.98 -13.70 2.78
N VAL A 142 -12.30 -13.91 2.69
CA VAL A 142 -12.91 -14.80 1.68
C VAL A 142 -14.03 -14.06 0.97
N VAL A 143 -13.96 -14.01 -0.36
CA VAL A 143 -15.08 -13.56 -1.19
C VAL A 143 -16.04 -14.74 -1.38
N HIS A 144 -17.25 -14.66 -0.83
CA HIS A 144 -18.25 -15.73 -0.88
C HIS A 144 -19.15 -15.67 -2.11
N GLY A 145 -19.29 -14.50 -2.73
CA GLY A 145 -20.13 -14.30 -3.90
C GLY A 145 -19.80 -13.01 -4.62
N THR A 146 -19.95 -13.04 -5.94
CA THR A 146 -19.72 -11.90 -6.84
C THR A 146 -20.89 -11.80 -7.80
N TRP A 147 -21.33 -10.58 -8.07
CA TRP A 147 -22.31 -10.25 -9.10
C TRP A 147 -21.84 -9.03 -9.87
N THR A 148 -22.58 -8.65 -10.93
CA THR A 148 -22.25 -7.46 -11.71
C THR A 148 -22.21 -6.22 -10.82
N GLY A 149 -21.03 -5.63 -10.67
CA GLY A 149 -20.80 -4.41 -9.90
C GLY A 149 -20.63 -4.60 -8.39
N GLY A 150 -20.65 -5.83 -7.86
CA GLY A 150 -20.51 -6.03 -6.41
C GLY A 150 -20.11 -7.42 -5.96
N PHE A 151 -19.80 -7.53 -4.68
CA PHE A 151 -19.40 -8.78 -4.03
C PHE A 151 -19.75 -8.80 -2.54
N THR A 152 -19.79 -10.01 -2.00
CA THR A 152 -19.90 -10.29 -0.56
C THR A 152 -18.60 -10.92 -0.08
N ALA A 153 -18.04 -10.39 1.00
CA ALA A 153 -16.86 -10.95 1.65
C ALA A 153 -17.11 -11.23 3.13
N GLN A 154 -16.45 -12.28 3.62
CA GLN A 154 -16.36 -12.62 5.03
C GLN A 154 -14.93 -12.44 5.50
N VAL A 155 -14.78 -11.90 6.70
CA VAL A 155 -13.50 -11.67 7.35
C VAL A 155 -13.49 -12.35 8.71
N THR A 156 -12.46 -13.14 8.97
CA THR A 156 -12.27 -13.86 10.22
C THR A 156 -11.02 -13.36 10.91
N VAL A 157 -11.14 -12.79 12.10
CA VAL A 157 -10.03 -12.37 12.95
C VAL A 157 -9.79 -13.45 14.00
N THR A 158 -8.61 -14.06 13.98
CA THR A 158 -8.17 -15.08 14.95
C THR A 158 -7.10 -14.50 15.85
N ASN A 159 -7.24 -14.66 17.16
CA ASN A 159 -6.21 -14.31 18.12
C ASN A 159 -5.19 -15.45 18.23
N THR A 160 -3.98 -15.23 17.71
CA THR A 160 -2.86 -16.18 17.79
C THR A 160 -1.91 -15.87 18.94
N GLY A 161 -2.21 -14.83 19.74
CA GLY A 161 -1.47 -14.46 20.92
C GLY A 161 -1.85 -15.26 22.17
N THR A 162 -1.21 -14.91 23.28
CA THR A 162 -1.44 -15.52 24.60
C THR A 162 -2.35 -14.70 25.53
N ALA A 163 -2.73 -13.49 25.12
CA ALA A 163 -3.62 -12.60 25.87
C ALA A 163 -4.90 -12.35 25.07
N ALA A 164 -6.03 -12.17 25.76
CA ALA A 164 -7.30 -11.84 25.11
C ALA A 164 -7.22 -10.47 24.41
N ILE A 165 -7.81 -10.38 23.22
CA ILE A 165 -8.08 -9.10 22.56
C ILE A 165 -9.43 -8.63 23.07
N ASP A 166 -9.48 -7.51 23.79
CA ASP A 166 -10.73 -6.95 24.34
C ASP A 166 -11.03 -5.57 23.71
N GLY A 167 -11.70 -5.62 22.56
CA GLY A 167 -11.83 -4.49 21.64
C GLY A 167 -10.89 -4.68 20.45
N TRP A 168 -11.46 -4.76 19.26
CA TRP A 168 -10.70 -4.93 18.03
C TRP A 168 -11.14 -3.91 16.97
N SER A 169 -10.14 -3.31 16.34
CA SER A 169 -10.25 -2.44 15.18
C SER A 169 -9.35 -3.01 14.09
N LEU A 170 -9.97 -3.71 13.14
CA LEU A 170 -9.30 -4.25 11.97
C LEU A 170 -9.22 -3.18 10.88
N ARG A 171 -8.06 -3.05 10.22
CA ARG A 171 -7.85 -2.14 9.10
C ARG A 171 -7.16 -2.86 7.94
N TRP A 172 -7.61 -2.57 6.72
CA TRP A 172 -7.01 -3.04 5.46
C TRP A 172 -7.24 -2.01 4.35
N ALA A 173 -6.48 -2.11 3.26
CA ALA A 173 -6.70 -1.31 2.07
C ALA A 173 -7.18 -2.18 0.91
N PHE A 174 -8.19 -1.71 0.19
CA PHE A 174 -8.52 -2.24 -1.13
C PHE A 174 -7.45 -1.83 -2.14
N LEU A 175 -7.19 -2.69 -3.13
CA LEU A 175 -6.17 -2.45 -4.16
C LEU A 175 -6.79 -1.96 -5.49
N GLY A 176 -8.10 -1.74 -5.51
CA GLY A 176 -8.84 -1.25 -6.67
C GLY A 176 -10.04 -0.37 -6.26
N GLY A 177 -11.04 -0.30 -7.13
CA GLY A 177 -12.22 0.56 -6.97
C GLY A 177 -13.25 0.07 -5.94
N GLN A 178 -12.88 -0.82 -5.01
CA GLN A 178 -13.86 -1.42 -4.10
C GLN A 178 -14.38 -0.42 -3.04
N LYS A 179 -15.69 -0.48 -2.75
CA LYS A 179 -16.36 0.35 -1.72
C LYS A 179 -17.31 -0.47 -0.88
N VAL A 180 -17.14 -0.48 0.44
CA VAL A 180 -18.08 -1.15 1.36
C VAL A 180 -19.41 -0.39 1.36
N THR A 181 -20.53 -1.12 1.22
CA THR A 181 -21.88 -0.54 1.20
C THR A 181 -22.68 -0.90 2.45
N GLN A 182 -22.46 -2.08 3.03
CA GLN A 182 -23.08 -2.51 4.28
C GLN A 182 -22.25 -3.60 4.93
N SER A 183 -22.34 -3.74 6.24
CA SER A 183 -21.67 -4.78 7.03
C SER A 183 -22.59 -5.36 8.11
N TRP A 184 -22.25 -6.55 8.57
CA TRP A 184 -22.90 -7.20 9.72
C TRP A 184 -21.83 -7.75 10.65
N LEU A 185 -22.15 -7.80 11.95
CA LEU A 185 -21.24 -8.22 13.03
C LEU A 185 -19.96 -7.36 13.16
N ALA A 186 -19.92 -6.20 12.49
CA ALA A 186 -18.88 -5.20 12.63
C ALA A 186 -19.39 -3.85 12.11
N ASP A 187 -18.94 -2.77 12.72
CA ASP A 187 -19.19 -1.41 12.23
C ASP A 187 -18.04 -1.02 11.30
N THR A 188 -18.36 -0.78 10.02
CA THR A 188 -17.35 -0.48 8.99
C THR A 188 -17.38 0.99 8.59
N THR A 189 -16.18 1.55 8.38
CA THR A 189 -15.98 2.88 7.81
C THR A 189 -14.92 2.80 6.73
N GLN A 190 -15.02 3.62 5.70
CA GLN A 190 -14.03 3.66 4.62
C GLN A 190 -13.61 5.09 4.29
N SER A 191 -12.30 5.32 4.20
CA SER A 191 -11.72 6.58 3.72
C SER A 191 -10.72 6.26 2.59
N GLY A 192 -10.98 6.77 1.40
CA GLY A 192 -10.24 6.37 0.20
C GLY A 192 -10.34 4.86 -0.05
N ALA A 193 -9.18 4.20 -0.13
CA ALA A 193 -9.08 2.75 -0.26
C ALA A 193 -9.09 2.01 1.09
N THR A 194 -8.93 2.73 2.21
CA THR A 194 -8.77 2.09 3.51
C THR A 194 -10.09 1.86 4.22
N VAL A 195 -10.34 0.62 4.62
CA VAL A 195 -11.47 0.22 5.45
C VAL A 195 -11.03 0.01 6.89
N THR A 196 -11.85 0.44 7.83
CA THR A 196 -11.74 0.14 9.25
C THR A 196 -13.01 -0.56 9.72
N ALA A 197 -12.90 -1.78 10.23
CA ALA A 197 -13.97 -2.55 10.84
C ALA A 197 -13.76 -2.63 12.35
N LYS A 198 -14.76 -2.23 13.14
CA LYS A 198 -14.73 -2.29 14.60
C LYS A 198 -15.71 -3.31 15.13
N ASN A 199 -15.33 -3.93 16.25
CA ASN A 199 -16.21 -4.83 16.99
C ASN A 199 -17.48 -4.12 17.47
N GLN A 200 -18.54 -4.91 17.63
CA GLN A 200 -19.74 -4.55 18.37
C GLN A 200 -19.60 -5.02 19.83
N SER A 201 -20.52 -4.61 20.70
CA SER A 201 -20.44 -4.93 22.14
C SER A 201 -20.38 -6.45 22.40
N HIS A 202 -21.20 -7.22 21.70
CA HIS A 202 -21.35 -8.67 21.91
C HIS A 202 -20.18 -9.52 21.38
N ASN A 203 -19.35 -8.99 20.47
CA ASN A 203 -18.22 -9.72 19.87
C ASN A 203 -16.87 -9.03 20.12
N ARG A 204 -16.83 -8.17 21.14
CA ARG A 204 -15.66 -7.38 21.54
C ARG A 204 -14.44 -8.21 21.92
N ARG A 205 -14.66 -9.31 22.64
CA ARG A 205 -13.58 -10.12 23.22
C ARG A 205 -13.26 -11.34 22.36
N ILE A 206 -11.96 -11.53 22.08
CA ILE A 206 -11.38 -12.69 21.38
C ILE A 206 -10.33 -13.33 22.28
N GLU A 207 -10.67 -14.48 22.88
CA GLU A 207 -9.73 -15.25 23.69
C GLU A 207 -8.56 -15.80 22.84
N PRO A 208 -7.40 -16.13 23.46
CA PRO A 208 -6.33 -16.86 22.79
C PRO A 208 -6.84 -18.09 22.04
N GLY A 209 -6.47 -18.22 20.77
CA GLY A 209 -6.91 -19.31 19.88
C GLY A 209 -8.35 -19.18 19.34
N ALA A 210 -9.14 -18.22 19.82
CA ALA A 210 -10.50 -18.00 19.34
C ALA A 210 -10.53 -17.07 18.12
N SER A 211 -11.68 -17.07 17.44
CA SER A 211 -11.93 -16.22 16.28
C SER A 211 -13.24 -15.45 16.40
N LYS A 212 -13.31 -14.30 15.73
CA LYS A 212 -14.56 -13.59 15.42
C LYS A 212 -14.67 -13.38 13.93
N THR A 213 -15.90 -13.49 13.44
CA THR A 213 -16.20 -13.39 12.02
C THR A 213 -17.21 -12.28 11.80
N PHE A 214 -17.00 -11.50 10.75
CA PHE A 214 -17.94 -10.51 10.26
C PHE A 214 -18.00 -10.57 8.73
N GLY A 215 -18.99 -9.93 8.13
CA GLY A 215 -19.10 -9.85 6.68
C GLY A 215 -19.56 -8.49 6.21
N PHE A 216 -19.40 -8.27 4.91
CA PHE A 216 -19.82 -7.04 4.26
C PHE A 216 -20.16 -7.27 2.79
N ASN A 217 -21.00 -6.38 2.26
CA ASN A 217 -21.18 -6.20 0.83
C ASN A 217 -20.42 -4.97 0.37
N ALA A 218 -19.88 -5.03 -0.84
CA ALA A 218 -19.13 -3.94 -1.44
C ALA A 218 -19.37 -3.86 -2.96
N THR A 219 -19.24 -2.67 -3.52
CA THR A 219 -19.20 -2.46 -4.97
C THR A 219 -17.78 -2.63 -5.49
N THR A 220 -17.64 -2.94 -6.78
CA THR A 220 -16.36 -2.89 -7.50
C THR A 220 -16.59 -2.47 -8.95
N ASN A 221 -15.73 -1.59 -9.48
CA ASN A 221 -15.80 -1.09 -10.86
C ASN A 221 -14.60 -1.55 -11.70
N GLY A 222 -14.15 -2.79 -11.48
CA GLY A 222 -12.97 -3.36 -12.12
C GLY A 222 -12.47 -4.61 -11.39
N PRO A 223 -11.18 -4.97 -11.53
CA PRO A 223 -10.58 -6.08 -10.82
C PRO A 223 -10.87 -6.03 -9.31
N ASN A 224 -11.14 -7.19 -8.71
CA ASN A 224 -11.41 -7.34 -7.27
C ASN A 224 -10.31 -8.16 -6.57
N PRO A 225 -9.07 -7.66 -6.49
CA PRO A 225 -8.00 -8.34 -5.78
C PRO A 225 -8.24 -8.35 -4.27
N SER A 226 -7.90 -9.47 -3.62
CA SER A 226 -7.93 -9.59 -2.16
C SER A 226 -6.86 -8.69 -1.50
N PRO A 227 -7.15 -8.05 -0.37
CA PRO A 227 -6.15 -7.31 0.40
C PRO A 227 -5.03 -8.23 0.92
N GLY A 228 -3.79 -7.75 0.87
CA GLY A 228 -2.61 -8.52 1.33
C GLY A 228 -2.07 -8.13 2.72
N LEU A 229 -2.57 -7.04 3.32
CA LEU A 229 -2.13 -6.57 4.63
C LEU A 229 -3.32 -6.20 5.50
N PHE A 230 -3.34 -6.78 6.69
CA PHE A 230 -4.33 -6.54 7.71
C PHE A 230 -3.64 -6.11 9.00
N THR A 231 -4.22 -5.15 9.71
CA THR A 231 -3.77 -4.78 11.05
C THR A 231 -4.94 -4.80 12.03
N VAL A 232 -4.77 -5.41 13.19
CA VAL A 232 -5.72 -5.33 14.32
C VAL A 232 -5.10 -4.46 15.40
N ASN A 233 -5.78 -3.38 15.78
CA ASN A 233 -5.31 -2.42 16.79
C ASN A 233 -3.89 -1.86 16.49
N GLY A 234 -3.53 -1.73 15.21
CA GLY A 234 -2.23 -1.22 14.76
C GLY A 234 -1.10 -2.25 14.73
N ALA A 235 -1.37 -3.51 15.11
CA ALA A 235 -0.45 -4.62 14.94
C ALA A 235 -0.76 -5.38 13.65
N THR A 236 0.24 -5.67 12.84
CA THR A 236 0.11 -6.51 11.63
C THR A 236 -0.43 -7.89 11.99
N CYS A 237 -1.28 -8.45 11.12
CA CYS A 237 -1.82 -9.81 11.17
C CYS A 237 -1.33 -10.63 9.97
N THR A 238 -1.31 -11.96 10.10
CA THR A 238 -1.02 -12.91 9.00
C THR A 238 -2.26 -13.43 8.29
#